data_AF-A0A351C7X1-F1
#
_entry.id   AF-A0A351C7X1-F1
#
_cell.length_a   1.000
_cell.length_b   1.000
_cell.length_c   1.000
_cell.angle_alpha   90.00
_cell.angle_beta   90.00
_cell.angle_gamma   90.00
#
_symmetry.space_group_name_H-M   'P 1'
#
loop_
_entity.id
_entity.type
_entity.pdbx_description
1 polymer ?
#
loop_
_entity_poly.entity_id
_entity_poly.type
_entity_poly.pdbx_seq_one_letter_code
_entity_poly.pdbx_strand_id
1 'polypeptide(L)'
;MVHSPRHLKIVLLLPLMVTIMLVSSGCKRQGLTPVGPIEAVERDSVVALLSTVNQDGIRAAFPTLENYSYRRYLRTEQYDDEDFMVAFTEHNIIVNTGQDGRSSVITQADSGGTFDFGFFKRFVSENVEDTDPVDLIPFILDDDPIYLQPKNIDRYSFSAVDDTLMWDREALIIDVRAKADLADGLNVRRVRHYVDRATNQLVAMYLERIDLGMLFREESTYYVHIRPDAGG
;
A
#
# COMPACT_ATOMS: atom_id res chain seq x y z
N MET A 1 -36.53 23.23 67.51
CA MET A 1 -35.24 22.89 68.18
C MET A 1 -34.19 22.74 67.08
N VAL A 2 -33.45 23.78 66.67
CA VAL A 2 -32.39 24.52 67.39
C VAL A 2 -31.07 23.74 67.42
N HIS A 3 -30.24 23.88 66.37
CA HIS A 3 -28.92 24.54 66.43
C HIS A 3 -28.18 24.52 65.07
N SER A 4 -28.12 25.69 64.45
CA SER A 4 -26.90 26.22 63.79
C SER A 4 -25.88 26.61 64.92
N PRO A 5 -24.58 26.99 64.73
CA PRO A 5 -24.12 27.76 63.56
C PRO A 5 -22.60 27.81 63.20
N ARG A 6 -22.30 28.71 62.23
CA ARG A 6 -21.07 29.52 62.02
C ARG A 6 -19.90 28.85 61.27
N HIS A 7 -19.21 29.42 60.27
CA HIS A 7 -18.97 30.81 59.80
C HIS A 7 -18.74 30.80 58.26
N LEU A 8 -19.44 31.60 57.44
CA LEU A 8 -19.09 32.94 56.93
C LEU A 8 -17.60 33.19 56.58
N LYS A 9 -17.25 33.21 55.29
CA LYS A 9 -16.43 34.29 54.68
C LYS A 9 -16.86 34.55 53.24
N ILE A 10 -17.46 35.72 53.07
CA ILE A 10 -17.68 36.43 51.81
C ILE A 10 -16.31 36.89 51.30
N VAL A 11 -15.96 36.59 50.06
CA VAL A 11 -15.01 37.40 49.29
C VAL A 11 -15.68 37.79 47.99
N LEU A 12 -15.89 39.09 47.90
CA LEU A 12 -16.38 39.86 46.77
C LEU A 12 -15.22 40.04 45.78
N LEU A 13 -15.40 39.70 44.50
CA LEU A 13 -14.60 40.25 43.38
C LEU A 13 -15.34 40.00 42.05
N LEU A 14 -16.01 41.04 41.58
CA LEU A 14 -16.42 41.28 40.18
C LEU A 14 -15.25 42.03 39.47
N PRO A 15 -15.25 42.19 38.13
CA PRO A 15 -15.47 41.25 37.03
C PRO A 15 -14.26 41.24 36.06
N LEU A 16 -14.04 40.19 35.27
CA LEU A 16 -13.11 40.28 34.12
C LEU A 16 -13.87 40.08 32.82
N MET A 17 -14.06 41.18 32.10
CA MET A 17 -14.51 41.23 30.71
C MET A 17 -13.59 40.35 29.85
N VAL A 18 -14.15 39.30 29.25
CA VAL A 18 -13.49 38.57 28.15
C VAL A 18 -14.03 39.12 26.84
N THR A 19 -13.24 39.98 26.20
CA THR A 19 -13.46 40.45 24.83
C THR A 19 -13.13 39.32 23.87
N ILE A 20 -14.15 38.80 23.18
CA ILE A 20 -13.99 37.86 22.05
C ILE A 20 -13.43 38.66 20.86
N MET A 21 -12.15 38.50 20.56
CA MET A 21 -11.61 38.87 19.25
C MET A 21 -11.76 37.69 18.28
N LEU A 22 -12.70 37.84 17.33
CA LEU A 22 -12.66 37.08 16.09
C LEU A 22 -11.42 37.49 15.31
N VAL A 23 -10.44 36.59 15.21
CA VAL A 23 -9.39 36.69 14.20
C VAL A 23 -9.72 35.71 13.09
N SER A 24 -10.34 36.24 12.04
CA SER A 24 -10.36 35.63 10.72
C SER A 24 -8.93 35.64 10.16
N SER A 25 -8.24 34.50 10.23
CA SER A 25 -7.00 34.28 9.49
C SER A 25 -7.24 33.24 8.42
N GLY A 26 -7.19 33.71 7.18
CA GLY A 26 -7.43 32.92 5.98
C GLY A 26 -6.48 31.73 5.84
N CYS A 27 -6.96 30.76 5.06
CA CYS A 27 -6.18 29.61 4.59
C CYS A 27 -4.86 30.10 3.93
N LYS A 28 -3.76 30.08 4.67
CA LYS A 28 -2.43 30.10 4.07
C LYS A 28 -2.24 28.74 3.42
N ARG A 29 -2.13 28.71 2.09
CA ARG A 29 -1.47 27.60 1.39
C ARG A 29 -0.05 27.54 1.95
N GLN A 30 0.19 26.57 2.82
CA GLN A 30 1.49 26.31 3.39
C GLN A 30 2.36 25.79 2.24
N GLY A 31 3.24 26.66 1.73
CA GLY A 31 4.22 26.26 0.73
C GLY A 31 5.15 25.22 1.33
N LEU A 32 5.42 24.17 0.56
CA LEU A 32 6.46 23.18 0.83
C LEU A 32 7.72 23.88 1.35
N THR A 33 8.15 23.51 2.56
CA THR A 33 9.37 24.06 3.14
C THR A 33 10.56 23.53 2.32
N PRO A 34 11.52 24.39 1.91
CA PRO A 34 12.67 23.93 1.14
C PRO A 34 13.40 22.80 1.88
N VAL A 35 13.65 21.70 1.17
CA VAL A 35 14.45 20.57 1.67
C VAL A 35 15.86 21.08 2.00
N GLY A 36 16.36 20.77 3.20
CA GLY A 36 17.71 21.16 3.59
C GLY A 36 18.77 20.43 2.76
N PRO A 37 19.99 20.97 2.60
CA PRO A 37 21.01 20.38 1.73
C PRO A 37 21.43 18.96 2.15
N ILE A 38 21.34 18.60 3.43
CA ILE A 38 21.64 17.25 3.93
C ILE A 38 20.56 16.25 3.50
N GLU A 39 19.29 16.60 3.72
CA GLU A 39 18.13 15.76 3.35
C GLU A 39 18.08 15.54 1.83
N ALA A 40 18.45 16.55 1.03
CA ALA A 40 18.57 16.41 -0.42
C ALA A 40 19.66 15.41 -0.82
N VAL A 41 20.84 15.47 -0.20
CA VAL A 41 21.96 14.54 -0.49
C VAL A 41 21.61 13.10 -0.09
N GLU A 42 20.98 12.89 1.08
CA GLU A 42 20.53 11.57 1.52
C GLU A 42 19.48 10.99 0.56
N ARG A 43 18.48 11.79 0.20
CA ARG A 43 17.47 11.43 -0.79
C ARG A 43 18.11 11.04 -2.12
N ASP A 44 18.98 11.90 -2.66
CA ASP A 44 19.60 11.69 -3.97
C ASP A 44 20.47 10.42 -3.96
N SER A 45 21.08 10.09 -2.82
CA SER A 45 21.81 8.83 -2.63
C SER A 45 20.88 7.60 -2.67
N VAL A 46 19.71 7.66 -2.03
CA VAL A 46 18.72 6.57 -2.07
C VAL A 46 18.10 6.43 -3.46
N VAL A 47 17.83 7.54 -4.14
CA VAL A 47 17.31 7.54 -5.52
C VAL A 47 18.34 6.97 -6.49
N ALA A 48 19.61 7.32 -6.33
CA ALA A 48 20.71 6.71 -7.09
C ALA A 48 20.84 5.21 -6.80
N LEU A 49 20.65 4.77 -5.56
CA LEU A 49 20.64 3.35 -5.20
C LEU A 49 19.48 2.60 -5.90
N LEU A 50 18.28 3.18 -5.88
CA LEU A 50 17.10 2.58 -6.50
C LEU A 50 17.27 2.36 -8.02
N SER A 51 17.99 3.25 -8.72
CA SER A 51 18.24 3.11 -10.16
C SER A 51 19.21 1.98 -10.51
N THR A 52 19.94 1.45 -9.54
CA THR A 52 20.83 0.28 -9.74
C THR A 52 20.13 -1.06 -9.56
N VAL A 53 18.95 -1.07 -8.93
CA VAL A 53 18.20 -2.29 -8.60
C VAL A 53 17.79 -3.02 -9.87
N ASN A 54 18.13 -4.30 -9.96
CA ASN A 54 17.69 -5.14 -11.07
C ASN A 54 16.22 -5.54 -10.86
N GLN A 55 15.37 -5.23 -11.83
CA GLN A 55 13.93 -5.50 -11.82
C GLN A 55 13.52 -6.63 -12.77
N ASP A 56 14.47 -7.22 -13.50
CA ASP A 56 14.20 -8.20 -14.56
C ASP A 56 13.50 -9.44 -14.01
N GLY A 57 13.92 -9.91 -12.83
CA GLY A 57 13.33 -11.09 -12.20
C GLY A 57 11.83 -10.93 -11.95
N ILE A 58 11.42 -9.81 -11.33
CA ILE A 58 10.01 -9.55 -11.03
C ILE A 58 9.21 -9.22 -12.29
N ARG A 59 9.79 -8.47 -13.25
CA ARG A 59 9.14 -8.12 -14.52
C ARG A 59 8.91 -9.34 -15.41
N ALA A 60 9.82 -10.30 -15.39
CA ALA A 60 9.70 -11.52 -16.18
C ALA A 60 8.83 -12.60 -15.51
N ALA A 61 8.49 -12.47 -14.22
CA ALA A 61 7.82 -13.52 -13.46
C ALA A 61 6.49 -13.96 -14.08
N PHE A 62 5.58 -13.01 -14.36
CA PHE A 62 4.27 -13.30 -14.93
C PHE A 62 4.35 -13.79 -16.38
N PRO A 63 5.08 -13.12 -17.30
CA PRO A 63 5.25 -13.63 -18.67
C PRO A 63 5.87 -15.03 -18.72
N THR A 64 6.79 -15.34 -17.80
CA THR A 64 7.41 -16.66 -17.76
C THR A 64 6.40 -17.74 -17.43
N LEU A 65 5.41 -17.47 -16.56
CA LEU A 65 4.40 -18.45 -16.17
C LEU A 65 3.69 -19.06 -17.37
N GLU A 66 3.48 -18.30 -18.47
CA GLU A 66 2.89 -18.77 -19.73
C GLU A 66 3.44 -20.12 -20.21
N ASN A 67 4.73 -20.37 -19.95
CA ASN A 67 5.44 -21.55 -20.44
C ASN A 67 5.50 -22.71 -19.44
N TYR A 68 4.95 -22.55 -18.23
CA TYR A 68 5.04 -23.54 -17.16
C TYR A 68 3.68 -24.04 -16.72
N SER A 69 3.68 -25.25 -16.16
CA SER A 69 2.57 -25.76 -15.34
C SER A 69 2.72 -25.23 -13.92
N TYR A 70 1.64 -24.77 -13.31
CA TYR A 70 1.67 -24.21 -11.96
C TYR A 70 0.39 -24.52 -11.17
N ARG A 71 0.48 -24.29 -9.86
CA ARG A 71 -0.66 -24.32 -8.96
C ARG A 71 -0.93 -22.91 -8.46
N ARG A 72 -2.17 -22.48 -8.53
CA ARG A 72 -2.63 -21.19 -8.03
C ARG A 72 -3.65 -21.41 -6.93
N TYR A 73 -3.42 -20.76 -5.81
CA TYR A 73 -4.40 -20.64 -4.74
C TYR A 73 -4.97 -19.21 -4.81
N LEU A 74 -6.29 -19.10 -4.94
CA LEU A 74 -7.00 -17.84 -4.93
C LEU A 74 -7.98 -17.83 -3.75
N ARG A 75 -7.93 -16.77 -2.95
CA ARG A 75 -8.89 -16.50 -1.90
C ARG A 75 -9.47 -15.11 -2.09
N THR A 76 -10.79 -15.04 -2.18
CA THR A 76 -11.54 -13.79 -2.23
C THR A 76 -12.21 -13.59 -0.89
N GLU A 77 -12.08 -12.42 -0.30
CA GLU A 77 -12.64 -12.07 1.01
C GLU A 77 -13.49 -10.81 0.89
N GLN A 78 -14.57 -10.74 1.66
CA GLN A 78 -15.35 -9.54 1.87
C GLN A 78 -15.34 -9.18 3.35
N TYR A 79 -15.03 -7.91 3.61
CA TYR A 79 -15.06 -7.30 4.93
C TYR A 79 -16.26 -6.35 5.04
N ASP A 80 -16.80 -6.19 6.25
CA ASP A 80 -17.76 -5.14 6.57
C ASP A 80 -17.07 -3.81 6.91
N ASP A 81 -17.84 -2.83 7.38
CA ASP A 81 -17.36 -1.50 7.76
C ASP A 81 -16.58 -1.47 9.08
N GLU A 82 -16.59 -2.56 9.84
CA GLU A 82 -15.84 -2.74 11.08
C GLU A 82 -14.57 -3.62 10.89
N ASP A 83 -14.17 -3.86 9.63
CA ASP A 83 -13.05 -4.74 9.25
C ASP A 83 -13.23 -6.21 9.71
N PHE A 84 -14.47 -6.67 9.89
CA PHE A 84 -14.74 -8.09 10.10
C PHE A 84 -14.96 -8.80 8.78
N MET A 85 -14.30 -9.94 8.59
CA MET A 85 -14.51 -10.80 7.43
C MET A 85 -15.90 -11.44 7.49
N VAL A 86 -16.79 -11.06 6.57
CA VAL A 86 -18.19 -11.52 6.49
C VAL A 86 -18.42 -12.60 5.44
N ALA A 87 -17.57 -12.69 4.42
CA ALA A 87 -17.63 -13.75 3.42
C ALA A 87 -16.23 -14.08 2.89
N PHE A 88 -16.04 -15.33 2.47
CA PHE A 88 -14.84 -15.75 1.74
C PHE A 88 -15.15 -16.91 0.78
N THR A 89 -14.33 -17.05 -0.26
CA THR A 89 -14.31 -18.24 -1.12
C THR A 89 -12.88 -18.54 -1.56
N GLU A 90 -12.54 -19.83 -1.63
CA GLU A 90 -11.20 -20.31 -1.95
C GLU A 90 -11.21 -21.28 -3.13
N HIS A 91 -10.29 -21.04 -4.07
CA HIS A 91 -10.10 -21.86 -5.25
C HIS A 91 -8.65 -22.34 -5.34
N ASN A 92 -8.48 -23.65 -5.54
CA ASN A 92 -7.24 -24.26 -6.00
C ASN A 92 -7.35 -24.50 -7.50
N ILE A 93 -6.40 -23.95 -8.25
CA ILE A 93 -6.35 -24.05 -9.71
C ILE A 93 -5.06 -24.76 -10.07
N ILE A 94 -5.17 -25.87 -10.78
CA ILE A 94 -4.03 -26.58 -11.35
C ILE A 94 -3.99 -26.27 -12.84
N VAL A 95 -2.96 -25.55 -13.29
CA VAL A 95 -2.74 -25.22 -14.70
C VAL A 95 -1.64 -26.13 -15.24
N ASN A 96 -1.97 -26.90 -16.27
CA ASN A 96 -1.03 -27.77 -16.97
C ASN A 96 -0.77 -27.21 -18.37
N THR A 97 0.50 -27.05 -18.70
CA THR A 97 0.97 -26.64 -20.03
C THR A 97 1.52 -27.87 -20.76
N GLY A 98 0.98 -28.18 -21.95
CA GLY A 98 1.34 -29.36 -22.76
C GLY A 98 1.36 -29.07 -24.26
N GLN A 99 1.61 -30.11 -25.07
CA GLN A 99 1.70 -29.98 -26.54
C GLN A 99 0.39 -29.51 -27.20
N ASP A 100 -0.76 -29.88 -26.61
CA ASP A 100 -2.09 -29.49 -27.09
C ASP A 100 -2.57 -28.13 -26.55
N GLY A 101 -1.67 -27.38 -25.90
CA GLY A 101 -1.96 -26.10 -25.25
C GLY A 101 -2.14 -26.22 -23.73
N ARG A 102 -2.81 -25.22 -23.16
CA ARG A 102 -3.06 -25.13 -21.72
C ARG A 102 -4.39 -25.76 -21.33
N SER A 103 -4.38 -26.42 -20.18
CA SER A 103 -5.58 -26.92 -19.51
C SER A 103 -5.57 -26.55 -18.03
N SER A 104 -6.74 -26.30 -17.47
CA SER A 104 -6.88 -25.94 -16.06
C SER A 104 -7.96 -26.78 -15.38
N VAL A 105 -7.69 -27.17 -14.14
CA VAL A 105 -8.69 -27.75 -13.24
C VAL A 105 -8.89 -26.80 -12.08
N ILE A 106 -10.11 -26.24 -11.98
CA ILE A 106 -10.50 -25.37 -10.87
C ILE A 106 -11.24 -26.24 -9.85
N THR A 107 -10.79 -26.19 -8.60
CA THR A 107 -11.41 -26.87 -7.47
C THR A 107 -11.69 -25.86 -6.38
N GLN A 108 -12.96 -25.67 -6.02
CA GLN A 108 -13.32 -24.89 -4.83
C GLN A 108 -12.96 -25.71 -3.59
N ALA A 109 -12.24 -25.10 -2.66
CA ALA A 109 -11.71 -25.79 -1.47
C ALA A 109 -12.50 -25.47 -0.20
N ASP A 110 -12.94 -24.23 -0.05
CA ASP A 110 -13.72 -23.76 1.09
C ASP A 110 -14.48 -22.48 0.73
N SER A 111 -15.54 -22.18 1.48
CA SER A 111 -16.27 -20.92 1.41
C SER A 111 -17.11 -20.70 2.65
N GLY A 112 -17.30 -19.45 3.04
CA GLY A 112 -18.17 -19.08 4.15
C GLY A 112 -18.83 -17.73 3.93
N GLY A 113 -19.97 -17.53 4.59
CA GLY A 113 -20.75 -16.29 4.49
C GLY A 113 -21.52 -16.15 3.18
N THR A 114 -21.94 -14.93 2.87
CA THR A 114 -22.62 -14.60 1.62
C THR A 114 -22.08 -13.29 1.12
N PHE A 115 -21.53 -13.31 -0.10
CA PHE A 115 -21.05 -12.10 -0.74
C PHE A 115 -22.23 -11.16 -1.06
N ASP A 116 -22.11 -9.90 -0.67
CA ASP A 116 -23.01 -8.84 -1.09
C ASP A 116 -22.23 -7.69 -1.74
N PHE A 117 -22.08 -7.76 -3.06
CA PHE A 117 -21.45 -6.70 -3.84
C PHE A 117 -22.39 -5.50 -4.10
N GLY A 118 -23.61 -5.48 -3.54
CA GLY A 118 -24.56 -4.40 -3.70
C GLY A 118 -24.83 -4.05 -5.18
N PHE A 119 -24.67 -2.77 -5.54
CA PHE A 119 -24.81 -2.28 -6.91
C PHE A 119 -23.72 -2.82 -7.87
N PHE A 120 -22.58 -3.29 -7.34
CA PHE A 120 -21.43 -3.74 -8.12
C PHE A 120 -21.49 -5.21 -8.55
N LYS A 121 -22.60 -5.92 -8.33
CA LYS A 121 -22.78 -7.34 -8.73
C LYS A 121 -22.56 -7.65 -10.22
N ARG A 122 -22.47 -6.62 -11.06
CA ARG A 122 -22.15 -6.75 -12.50
C ARG A 122 -20.67 -6.56 -12.83
N PHE A 123 -19.88 -6.08 -11.88
CA PHE A 123 -18.49 -5.70 -12.06
C PHE A 123 -17.53 -6.54 -11.20
N VAL A 124 -18.04 -7.16 -10.14
CA VAL A 124 -17.26 -7.97 -9.21
C VAL A 124 -17.96 -9.31 -9.04
N SER A 125 -17.17 -10.39 -9.07
CA SER A 125 -17.61 -11.74 -8.73
C SER A 125 -16.68 -12.35 -7.70
N GLU A 126 -17.25 -13.21 -6.86
CA GLU A 126 -16.50 -14.09 -5.97
C GLU A 126 -15.76 -15.21 -6.73
N ASN A 127 -16.16 -15.51 -7.98
CA ASN A 127 -15.64 -16.62 -8.76
C ASN A 127 -14.50 -16.20 -9.68
N VAL A 128 -13.67 -17.19 -10.04
CA VAL A 128 -12.54 -17.00 -10.94
C VAL A 128 -13.01 -17.07 -12.39
N GLU A 129 -13.04 -15.93 -13.08
CA GLU A 129 -13.32 -15.90 -14.52
C GLU A 129 -12.07 -16.22 -15.35
N ASP A 130 -10.89 -15.82 -14.89
CA ASP A 130 -9.61 -16.02 -15.59
C ASP A 130 -8.69 -16.98 -14.82
N THR A 131 -8.30 -18.07 -15.49
CA THR A 131 -7.42 -19.11 -14.95
C THR A 131 -6.00 -18.60 -14.76
N ASP A 132 -5.56 -17.68 -15.62
CA ASP A 132 -4.22 -17.13 -15.56
C ASP A 132 -4.17 -15.99 -14.54
N PRO A 133 -3.05 -15.86 -13.80
CA PRO A 133 -2.90 -14.75 -12.89
C PRO A 133 -2.77 -13.46 -13.69
N VAL A 134 -3.58 -12.47 -13.34
CA VAL A 134 -3.46 -11.12 -13.90
C VAL A 134 -2.04 -10.61 -13.67
N ASP A 135 -1.40 -10.11 -14.73
CA ASP A 135 -0.10 -9.46 -14.60
C ASP A 135 -0.24 -8.17 -13.78
N LEU A 136 0.27 -8.22 -12.55
CA LEU A 136 0.23 -7.08 -11.62
C LEU A 136 1.39 -6.11 -11.83
N ILE A 137 2.41 -6.48 -12.61
CA ILE A 137 3.62 -5.67 -12.78
C ILE A 137 3.31 -4.26 -13.30
N PRO A 138 2.45 -4.05 -14.31
CA PRO A 138 2.11 -2.70 -14.78
C PRO A 138 1.45 -1.80 -13.72
N PHE A 139 0.83 -2.39 -12.69
CA PHE A 139 0.15 -1.66 -11.62
C PHE A 139 1.06 -1.33 -10.44
N ILE A 140 2.13 -2.10 -10.28
CA ILE A 140 3.02 -2.04 -9.10
C ILE A 140 4.35 -1.37 -9.47
N LEU A 141 4.88 -1.69 -10.65
CA LEU A 141 6.21 -1.31 -11.11
C LEU A 141 6.10 -0.50 -12.41
N ASP A 142 5.72 0.76 -12.25
CA ASP A 142 5.66 1.74 -13.35
C ASP A 142 7.07 1.98 -13.93
N ASP A 143 7.14 2.26 -15.23
CA ASP A 143 8.38 2.59 -15.91
C ASP A 143 8.84 4.02 -15.58
N ASP A 144 7.90 4.93 -15.26
CA ASP A 144 8.18 6.28 -14.75
C ASP A 144 7.41 6.56 -13.45
N PRO A 145 7.85 5.97 -12.32
CA PRO A 145 7.12 6.06 -11.07
C PRO A 145 6.93 7.52 -10.61
N ILE A 146 5.70 7.87 -10.24
CA ILE A 146 5.32 9.24 -9.87
C ILE A 146 6.20 9.85 -8.76
N TYR A 147 6.75 9.02 -7.87
CA TYR A 147 7.62 9.44 -6.77
C TYR A 147 9.06 9.75 -7.21
N LEU A 148 9.50 9.28 -8.37
CA LEU A 148 10.81 9.60 -8.97
C LEU A 148 10.75 10.78 -9.93
N GLN A 149 9.56 11.20 -10.36
CA GLN A 149 9.40 12.34 -11.25
C GLN A 149 9.96 13.63 -10.62
N PRO A 150 10.76 14.44 -11.34
CA PRO A 150 11.39 15.65 -10.78
C PRO A 150 10.42 16.64 -10.13
N LYS A 151 9.20 16.75 -10.66
CA LYS A 151 8.15 17.64 -10.12
C LYS A 151 7.57 17.17 -8.77
N ASN A 152 7.80 15.91 -8.40
CA ASN A 152 7.19 15.26 -7.26
C ASN A 152 8.21 14.77 -6.24
N ILE A 153 9.50 14.66 -6.59
CA ILE A 153 10.55 14.06 -5.76
C ILE A 153 10.63 14.69 -4.35
N ASP A 154 10.43 16.01 -4.23
CA ASP A 154 10.44 16.72 -2.94
C ASP A 154 9.21 16.45 -2.06
N ARG A 155 8.16 15.86 -2.64
CA ARG A 155 6.89 15.52 -1.98
C ARG A 155 6.94 14.14 -1.30
N TYR A 156 8.02 13.39 -1.51
CA TYR A 156 8.25 12.08 -0.91
C TYR A 156 9.48 12.13 0.01
N SER A 157 9.45 11.31 1.06
CA SER A 157 10.60 10.95 1.89
C SER A 157 11.16 9.61 1.43
N PHE A 158 12.47 9.50 1.39
CA PHE A 158 13.19 8.31 0.95
C PHE A 158 14.10 7.81 2.07
N SER A 159 14.09 6.52 2.33
CA SER A 159 15.01 5.89 3.26
C SER A 159 15.43 4.51 2.77
N ALA A 160 16.61 4.08 3.21
CA ALA A 160 17.20 2.80 2.89
C ALA A 160 17.72 2.18 4.18
N VAL A 161 17.33 0.92 4.45
CA VAL A 161 17.70 0.19 5.67
C VAL A 161 18.11 -1.22 5.31
N ASP A 162 19.19 -1.69 5.95
CA ASP A 162 19.57 -3.09 5.96
C ASP A 162 18.58 -3.91 6.76
N ASP A 163 18.13 -5.02 6.20
CA ASP A 163 17.25 -5.97 6.86
C ASP A 163 17.61 -7.39 6.45
N THR A 164 16.81 -8.35 6.91
CA THR A 164 16.93 -9.76 6.54
C THR A 164 15.60 -10.22 5.94
N LEU A 165 15.63 -10.76 4.73
CA LEU A 165 14.48 -11.42 4.13
C LEU A 165 14.14 -12.69 4.93
N MET A 166 12.98 -13.28 4.65
CA MET A 166 12.73 -14.65 5.11
C MET A 166 13.89 -15.58 4.65
N TRP A 167 14.26 -16.55 5.49
CA TRP A 167 15.36 -17.51 5.26
C TRP A 167 16.77 -16.94 5.33
N ASP A 168 17.00 -15.93 6.18
CA ASP A 168 18.33 -15.39 6.54
C ASP A 168 19.13 -14.81 5.35
N ARG A 169 18.45 -14.36 4.29
CA ARG A 169 19.09 -13.63 3.18
C ARG A 169 19.16 -12.14 3.50
N GLU A 170 20.33 -11.56 3.36
CA GLU A 170 20.51 -10.11 3.55
C GLU A 170 19.67 -9.32 2.53
N ALA A 171 18.93 -8.34 3.04
CA ALA A 171 18.04 -7.49 2.28
C ALA A 171 18.46 -6.03 2.40
N LEU A 172 18.21 -5.28 1.34
CA LEU A 172 18.08 -3.85 1.39
C LEU A 172 16.60 -3.50 1.22
N ILE A 173 16.04 -2.77 2.19
CA ILE A 173 14.69 -2.22 2.08
C ILE A 173 14.79 -0.74 1.75
N ILE A 174 14.23 -0.34 0.61
CA ILE A 174 14.08 1.06 0.21
C ILE A 174 12.63 1.47 0.42
N ASP A 175 12.36 2.34 1.39
CA ASP A 175 11.04 2.87 1.71
C ASP A 175 10.89 4.26 1.09
N VAL A 176 9.82 4.45 0.33
CA VAL A 176 9.41 5.74 -0.22
C VAL A 176 8.02 6.05 0.33
N ARG A 177 7.84 7.23 0.91
CA ARG A 177 6.56 7.60 1.53
C ARG A 177 6.19 9.03 1.18
N ALA A 178 4.94 9.27 0.81
CA ALA A 178 4.42 10.61 0.66
C ALA A 178 4.54 11.37 2.00
N LYS A 179 4.97 12.63 1.97
CA LYS A 179 5.00 13.46 3.18
C LYS A 179 3.58 13.60 3.75
N ALA A 180 3.48 13.64 5.09
CA ALA A 180 2.21 13.48 5.81
C ALA A 180 1.13 14.52 5.40
N ASP A 181 1.54 15.71 5.02
CA ASP A 181 0.68 16.81 4.55
C ASP A 181 0.19 16.63 3.09
N LEU A 182 0.73 15.66 2.35
CA LEU A 182 0.50 15.45 0.92
C LEU A 182 -0.06 14.06 0.59
N ALA A 183 -0.12 13.15 1.55
CA ALA A 183 -0.46 11.73 1.35
C ALA A 183 -1.84 11.51 0.70
N ASP A 184 -2.82 12.38 0.97
CA ASP A 184 -4.16 12.29 0.36
C ASP A 184 -4.29 12.97 -1.01
N GLY A 185 -3.28 13.74 -1.41
CA GLY A 185 -3.25 14.47 -2.70
C GLY A 185 -2.26 13.87 -3.71
N LEU A 186 -1.74 12.68 -3.41
CA LEU A 186 -0.79 11.94 -4.24
C LEU A 186 -1.36 10.56 -4.50
N ASN A 187 -1.23 10.08 -5.74
CA ASN A 187 -1.74 8.77 -6.12
C ASN A 187 -0.98 7.62 -5.45
N VAL A 188 0.25 7.85 -4.97
CA VAL A 188 1.05 6.86 -4.26
C VAL A 188 1.33 7.36 -2.85
N ARG A 189 0.90 6.61 -1.84
CA ARG A 189 1.14 6.92 -0.42
C ARG A 189 2.46 6.33 0.05
N ARG A 190 2.75 5.09 -0.34
CA ARG A 190 3.94 4.37 0.12
C ARG A 190 4.38 3.33 -0.88
N VAL A 191 5.69 3.16 -1.01
CA VAL A 191 6.33 2.07 -1.74
C VAL A 191 7.44 1.48 -0.88
N ARG A 192 7.56 0.16 -0.83
CA ARG A 192 8.77 -0.52 -0.35
C ARG A 192 9.32 -1.43 -1.42
N HIS A 193 10.61 -1.28 -1.69
CA HIS A 193 11.37 -2.19 -2.54
C HIS A 193 12.20 -3.08 -1.63
N TYR A 194 12.04 -4.39 -1.78
CA TYR A 194 12.80 -5.39 -1.06
C TYR A 194 13.83 -5.98 -2.02
N VAL A 195 15.09 -5.64 -1.80
CA VAL A 195 16.19 -5.96 -2.71
C VAL A 195 17.09 -6.99 -2.05
N ASP A 196 17.35 -8.09 -2.75
CA ASP A 196 18.35 -9.06 -2.33
C ASP A 196 19.76 -8.44 -2.43
N ARG A 197 20.50 -8.42 -1.33
CA ARG A 197 21.84 -7.79 -1.27
C ARG A 197 22.88 -8.51 -2.12
N ALA A 198 22.80 -9.84 -2.24
CA ALA A 198 23.80 -10.63 -2.95
C ALA A 198 23.68 -10.47 -4.47
N THR A 199 22.45 -10.37 -4.99
CA THR A 199 22.19 -10.29 -6.44
C THR A 199 21.73 -8.92 -6.92
N ASN A 200 21.49 -7.97 -6.01
CA ASN A 200 20.87 -6.68 -6.28
C ASN A 200 19.53 -6.78 -7.04
N GLN A 201 18.79 -7.87 -6.80
CA GLN A 201 17.51 -8.16 -7.45
C GLN A 201 16.35 -7.67 -6.60
N LEU A 202 15.36 -7.04 -7.23
CA LEU A 202 14.07 -6.75 -6.61
C LEU A 202 13.28 -8.05 -6.45
N VAL A 203 13.16 -8.54 -5.22
CA VAL A 203 12.50 -9.81 -4.92
C VAL A 203 11.09 -9.62 -4.38
N ALA A 204 10.80 -8.47 -3.76
CA ALA A 204 9.43 -8.11 -3.40
C ALA A 204 9.18 -6.61 -3.50
N MET A 205 7.91 -6.24 -3.64
CA MET A 205 7.47 -4.87 -3.66
C MET A 205 6.14 -4.73 -2.94
N TYR A 206 6.04 -3.70 -2.10
CA TYR A 206 4.81 -3.26 -1.47
C TYR A 206 4.44 -1.89 -2.05
N LEU A 207 3.20 -1.70 -2.44
CA LEU A 207 2.68 -0.44 -2.96
C LEU A 207 1.34 -0.12 -2.30
N GLU A 208 1.22 1.07 -1.73
CA GLU A 208 -0.03 1.66 -1.27
C GLU A 208 -0.36 2.86 -2.17
N ARG A 209 -1.50 2.79 -2.87
CA ARG A 209 -1.95 3.83 -3.81
C ARG A 209 -3.40 4.21 -3.57
N ILE A 210 -3.72 5.45 -3.96
CA ILE A 210 -5.08 5.96 -4.05
C ILE A 210 -5.33 6.32 -5.52
N ASP A 211 -6.38 5.77 -6.10
CA ASP A 211 -6.89 6.19 -7.40
C ASP A 211 -8.21 6.95 -7.25
N LEU A 212 -8.29 8.12 -7.86
CA LEU A 212 -9.51 8.93 -7.86
C LEU A 212 -10.25 8.68 -9.17
N GLY A 213 -11.15 7.69 -9.15
CA GLY A 213 -12.13 7.51 -10.21
C GLY A 213 -13.18 8.64 -10.18
N MET A 214 -13.89 8.83 -11.29
CA MET A 214 -14.93 9.87 -11.40
C MET A 214 -16.05 9.75 -10.34
N LEU A 215 -16.30 8.53 -9.82
CA LEU A 215 -17.41 8.22 -8.93
C LEU A 215 -17.00 7.57 -7.61
N PHE A 216 -15.74 7.19 -7.45
CA PHE A 216 -15.25 6.52 -6.26
C PHE A 216 -13.76 6.80 -6.07
N ARG A 217 -13.32 6.73 -4.82
CA ARG A 217 -11.92 6.71 -4.43
C ARG A 217 -11.53 5.26 -4.16
N GLU A 218 -10.62 4.75 -4.96
CA GLU A 218 -10.05 3.41 -4.78
C GLU A 218 -8.80 3.53 -3.91
N GLU A 219 -8.74 2.79 -2.82
CA GLU A 219 -7.51 2.63 -2.03
C GLU A 219 -7.03 1.20 -2.22
N SER A 220 -5.85 1.04 -2.84
CA SER A 220 -5.34 -0.26 -3.25
C SER A 220 -3.98 -0.49 -2.59
N THR A 221 -3.85 -1.65 -1.96
CA THR A 221 -2.57 -2.12 -1.42
C THR A 221 -2.14 -3.36 -2.19
N TYR A 222 -0.97 -3.30 -2.81
CA TYR A 222 -0.37 -4.42 -3.51
C TYR A 222 0.86 -4.91 -2.77
N TYR A 223 1.01 -6.23 -2.72
CA TYR A 223 2.24 -6.87 -2.28
C TYR A 223 2.56 -8.03 -3.23
N VAL A 224 3.70 -7.94 -3.89
CA VAL A 224 4.22 -9.01 -4.75
C VAL A 224 5.57 -9.44 -4.21
N HIS A 225 5.78 -10.75 -4.14
CA HIS A 225 7.03 -11.36 -3.74
C HIS A 225 7.28 -12.56 -4.64
N ILE A 226 8.49 -12.61 -5.21
CA ILE A 226 8.96 -13.73 -6.00
C ILE A 226 10.01 -14.50 -5.20
N ARG A 227 9.98 -15.81 -5.33
CA ARG A 227 10.99 -16.69 -4.76
C ARG A 227 11.42 -17.70 -5.83
N PRO A 228 12.73 -17.94 -5.97
CA PRO A 228 13.23 -19.09 -6.72
C PRO A 228 12.55 -20.37 -6.24
N ASP A 229 12.22 -21.28 -7.17
CA ASP A 229 11.84 -22.62 -6.77
C ASP A 229 13.07 -23.33 -6.15
N ALA A 230 12.87 -24.41 -5.42
CA ALA A 230 13.96 -25.16 -4.77
C ALA A 230 15.05 -25.67 -5.75
N GLY A 231 14.78 -25.61 -7.07
CA GLY A 231 15.73 -25.92 -8.14
C GLY A 231 16.57 -24.75 -8.67
N GLY A 232 16.34 -23.52 -8.21
CA GLY A 232 16.97 -22.30 -8.72
C GLY A 232 16.09 -21.52 -9.69
#